data_AF-A0A2N3E1K5-F1
#
_entry.id   AF-A0A2N3E1K5-F1
#
_cell.length_a   1.000
_cell.length_b   1.000
_cell.length_c   1.000
_cell.angle_alpha   90.00
_cell.angle_beta   90.00
_cell.angle_gamma   90.00
#
_symmetry.space_group_name_H-M   'P 1'
#
loop_
_entity.id
_entity.type
_entity.pdbx_description
1 polymer ?
#
loop_
_entity_poly.entity_id
_entity_poly.type
_entity_poly.pdbx_seq_one_letter_code
_entity_poly.pdbx_strand_id
1 'polypeptide(L)' 'SYIANGAVIMPVYDDPNDDVAAGIMAEVFTDRKIVRVPALEIAAGGGSIHCITQQQPKGTALA' A
#
# COMPACT_ATOMS: atom_id res chain seq x y z
N SER A 1 1.81 -1.52 -3.62
CA SER A 1 1.08 -0.91 -2.50
C SER A 1 -0.42 -0.97 -2.74
N TYR A 2 -1.23 -0.99 -1.68
CA TYR A 2 -2.68 -0.87 -1.78
C TYR A 2 -3.15 0.50 -1.26
N ILE A 3 -3.92 1.23 -2.05
CA ILE A 3 -4.44 2.55 -1.72
C ILE A 3 -5.85 2.39 -1.15
N ALA A 4 -5.96 2.41 0.18
CA ALA A 4 -7.22 2.37 0.91
C ALA A 4 -7.74 3.79 1.15
N ASN A 5 -9.01 3.94 1.54
CA ASN A 5 -9.66 5.25 1.70
C ASN A 5 -8.83 6.30 2.46
N GLY A 6 -8.34 5.97 3.66
CA GLY A 6 -7.55 6.88 4.50
C GLY A 6 -6.10 6.43 4.74
N ALA A 7 -5.62 5.45 3.98
CA ALA A 7 -4.31 4.85 4.21
C ALA A 7 -3.69 4.31 2.93
N VAL A 8 -2.37 4.25 2.90
CA VAL A 8 -1.63 3.49 1.89
C VAL A 8 -0.91 2.35 2.58
N ILE A 9 -1.26 1.12 2.19
CA ILE A 9 -0.57 -0.08 2.66
C ILE A 9 0.65 -0.27 1.76
N MET A 10 1.80 0.16 2.26
CA MET A 10 3.08 0.17 1.55
C MET A 10 3.91 -1.05 1.94
N PRO A 11 4.42 -1.83 0.97
CA PRO A 11 5.34 -2.91 1.27
C PRO A 11 6.69 -2.35 1.75
N VAL A 12 7.32 -3.05 2.69
CA VAL A 12 8.74 -2.87 3.05
C VAL A 12 9.49 -4.17 2.87
N TYR A 13 10.77 -4.07 2.53
CA TYR A 13 11.59 -5.20 2.10
C TYR A 13 12.89 -5.39 2.88
N ASP A 14 13.03 -4.72 4.03
CA ASP A 14 14.32 -4.67 4.76
C ASP A 14 15.43 -4.08 3.87
N ASP A 15 15.03 -3.13 3.01
CA ASP A 15 15.92 -2.44 2.08
C ASP A 15 16.22 -1.04 2.63
N PRO A 16 17.47 -0.54 2.52
CA PRO A 16 17.82 0.81 2.96
C PRO A 16 16.94 1.92 2.37
N ASN A 17 16.30 1.68 1.22
CA ASN A 17 15.40 2.63 0.58
C ASN A 17 13.95 2.58 1.09
N ASP A 18 13.60 1.70 2.03
CA ASP A 18 12.24 1.64 2.57
C ASP A 18 11.81 2.97 3.21
N ASP A 19 12.74 3.69 3.84
CA ASP A 19 12.47 5.01 4.43
C ASP A 19 12.32 6.10 3.35
N VAL A 20 13.13 6.03 2.28
CA VAL A 20 13.02 6.94 1.13
C VAL A 20 11.67 6.75 0.44
N ALA A 21 11.28 5.50 0.20
CA ALA A 21 9.98 5.17 -0.38
C ALA A 21 8.83 5.64 0.51
N ALA A 22 8.93 5.47 1.84
CA ALA A 22 7.90 5.95 2.76
C ALA A 22 7.77 7.48 2.74
N GLY A 23 8.90 8.20 2.64
CA GLY A 23 8.93 9.66 2.50
C GLY A 23 8.22 10.14 1.23
N ILE A 24 8.57 9.57 0.08
CA ILE A 24 7.94 9.89 -1.21
C ILE A 24 6.43 9.61 -1.15
N MET A 25 6.04 8.47 -0.58
CA MET A 25 4.63 8.12 -0.45
C MET A 25 3.87 9.11 0.44
N ALA A 26 4.49 9.63 1.51
CA ALA A 26 3.90 10.64 2.38
C ALA A 26 3.75 12.00 1.67
N GLU A 27 4.69 12.37 0.80
CA GLU A 27 4.60 13.59 -0.02
C GLU A 27 3.48 13.50 -1.06
N VAL A 28 3.27 12.32 -1.65
CA VAL A 28 2.23 12.09 -2.67
C VAL A 28 0.84 11.96 -2.04
N PHE A 29 0.72 11.26 -0.92
CA PHE A 29 -0.56 10.96 -0.26
C PHE A 29 -0.71 11.72 1.05
N THR A 30 -0.77 13.04 0.96
CA THR A 30 -0.81 13.95 2.11
C THR A 30 -2.04 13.79 3.01
N ASP A 31 -3.12 13.19 2.49
CA ASP A 31 -4.38 12.92 3.20
C ASP A 31 -4.48 11.49 3.77
N ARG A 32 -3.43 10.67 3.62
CA ARG A 32 -3.47 9.25 4.01
C ARG A 32 -2.32 8.86 4.92
N LYS A 33 -2.62 7.94 5.84
CA LYS A 33 -1.60 7.30 6.67
C LYS A 33 -0.80 6.29 5.85
N ILE A 34 0.51 6.46 5.78
CA ILE A 34 1.41 5.45 5.22
C ILE A 34 1.59 4.32 6.25
N VAL A 35 1.13 3.11 5.91
CA VAL A 35 1.22 1.91 6.76
C VAL A 35 2.20 0.95 6.12
N ARG A 36 3.37 0.77 6.76
CA ARG A 36 4.45 -0.10 6.30
C ARG A 36 4.17 -1.55 6.71
N VAL A 37 4.26 -2.48 5.76
CA VAL A 37 3.99 -3.92 5.97
C VAL A 37 5.10 -4.75 5.33
N PRO A 38 5.79 -5.64 6.07
CA PRO A 38 6.80 -6.54 5.50
C PRO A 38 6.21 -7.40 4.37
N ALA A 39 6.88 -7.40 3.21
CA ALA A 39 6.36 -8.07 2.02
C ALA A 39 7.39 -8.96 1.30
N LEU A 40 8.54 -9.24 1.92
CA LEU A 40 9.58 -10.11 1.36
C LEU A 40 9.03 -11.49 0.97
N GLU A 41 8.23 -12.12 1.82
CA GLU A 41 7.63 -13.44 1.53
C GLU A 41 6.65 -13.40 0.35
N ILE A 42 5.90 -12.30 0.19
CA ILE A 42 5.00 -12.10 -0.96
C ILE A 42 5.81 -11.86 -2.24
N ALA A 43 6.91 -11.11 -2.12
CA ALA A 43 7.85 -10.85 -3.21
C ALA A 43 8.55 -12.13 -3.69
N ALA A 44 8.93 -13.02 -2.79
CA ALA A 44 9.47 -14.34 -3.13
C ALA A 44 8.47 -15.17 -3.97
N GLY A 45 7.16 -14.95 -3.78
CA GLY A 45 6.09 -15.54 -4.59
C GLY A 45 5.82 -14.87 -5.94
N GLY A 46 6.58 -13.83 -6.32
CA GLY A 46 6.47 -13.14 -7.62
C GLY A 46 5.51 -11.94 -7.63
N GLY A 47 5.13 -11.40 -6.47
CA GLY A 47 4.19 -10.28 -6.39
C GLY A 47 4.45 -9.33 -5.23
N SER A 48 3.47 -8.49 -4.91
CA SER A 48 3.52 -7.63 -3.71
C SER A 48 2.08 -7.36 -3.25
N ILE A 49 1.91 -6.50 -2.25
CA ILE A 49 0.62 -6.16 -1.64
C ILE A 49 -0.45 -5.79 -2.69
N HIS A 50 -0.08 -5.03 -3.72
CA HIS A 50 -1.02 -4.65 -4.79
C HIS A 50 -1.57 -5.89 -5.53
N CYS A 51 -0.69 -6.82 -5.85
CA CYS A 51 -0.98 -8.01 -6.65
C CYS A 51 -1.96 -8.98 -5.97
N ILE A 52 -2.09 -8.89 -4.64
CA ILE A 52 -2.92 -9.79 -3.83
C ILE A 52 -4.14 -9.10 -3.22
N THR A 53 -4.47 -7.90 -3.70
CA THR A 53 -5.62 -7.12 -3.24
C THR A 53 -6.51 -6.73 -4.40
N GLN A 54 -7.82 -6.71 -4.16
CA GLN A 54 -8.79 -6.16 -5.10
C GLN A 54 -9.76 -5.27 -4.33
N GLN A 55 -9.77 -3.96 -4.64
CA GLN A 55 -10.69 -3.03 -3.99
C GLN A 55 -12.10 -3.17 -4.53
N GLN A 56 -13.07 -3.06 -3.62
CA GLN A 56 -14.46 -2.82 -3.95
C GLN A 56 -14.80 -1.37 -3.58
N PRO A 57 -15.13 -0.50 -4.56
CA PRO A 57 -15.65 0.83 -4.28
C PRO A 57 -16.96 0.74 -3.48
N LYS A 58 -17.21 1.76 -2.64
CA LYS A 58 -18.53 1.92 -2.04
C LYS A 58 -19.53 2.27 -3.14
N GLY A 59 -20.53 1.42 -3.34
CA GLY A 59 -21.66 1.72 -4.20
C GLY A 59 -22.72 2.54 -3.46
N THR A 60 -23.55 3.25 -4.21
CA THR A 60 -24.81 3.80 -3.71
C THR A 60 -25.86 2.71 -3.77
N ALA A 61 -26.67 2.54 -2.72
CA ALA A 61 -27.83 1.65 -2.80
C ALA A 61 -28.77 2.11 -3.92
N LEU A 62 -29.23 1.18 -4.74
CA LEU A 62 -30.34 1.44 -5.64
C LEU A 62 -31.60 1.55 -4.77
N ALA A 63 -32.28 2.69 -4.88
CA ALA A 63 -33.55 2.94 -4.19
C ALA A 63 -34.63 1.95 -4.61
#